data_AF-R5IK75-F1
#
_entry.id   AF-R5IK75-F1
#
_cell.length_a   1.000
_cell.length_b   1.000
_cell.length_c   1.000
_cell.angle_alpha   90.00
_cell.angle_beta   90.00
_cell.angle_gamma   90.00
#
_symmetry.space_group_name_H-M   'P 1'
#
loop_
_entity.id
_entity.type
_entity.pdbx_description
1 polymer ?
#
loop_
_entity_poly.entity_id
_entity_poly.type
_entity_poly.pdbx_seq_one_letter_code
_entity_poly.pdbx_strand_id
1 'polypeptide(L)'
;MELLQTPGWHSAYDARAGGAYLVYDGPDNPFDRWFLSVETARSLGQKLDLLRNADLAGIIVWEASLDTKNHSFAAQLRDTLLK
;
A
#
# COMPACT_ATOMS: atom_id res chain seq x y z
N MET A 1 0.23 -11.15 2.44
CA MET A 1 0.93 -10.18 1.59
C MET A 1 0.76 -10.67 0.16
N GLU A 2 -0.38 -10.37 -0.46
CA GLU A 2 -0.68 -10.77 -1.85
C GLU A 2 -0.75 -9.49 -2.69
N LEU A 3 0.39 -8.83 -2.86
CA LEU A 3 0.54 -7.99 -4.05
C LEU A 3 0.80 -8.96 -5.19
N LEU A 4 -0.29 -9.26 -5.91
CA LEU A 4 -0.33 -9.76 -7.28
C LEU A 4 0.91 -10.58 -7.66
N GLN A 5 0.87 -11.89 -7.46
CA GLN A 5 1.74 -12.81 -8.18
C GLN A 5 1.29 -12.90 -9.65
N THR A 6 1.24 -11.75 -10.31
CA THR A 6 0.98 -11.65 -11.73
C THR A 6 2.32 -11.78 -12.45
N PRO A 7 2.49 -12.74 -13.37
CA PRO A 7 3.73 -12.88 -14.13
C PRO A 7 4.21 -11.55 -14.72
N GLY A 8 5.52 -11.29 -14.61
CA GLY A 8 6.16 -10.07 -15.08
C GLY A 8 6.07 -8.87 -14.12
N TRP A 9 5.25 -8.92 -13.07
CA TRP A 9 5.22 -7.90 -12.02
C TRP A 9 6.05 -8.33 -10.81
N HIS A 10 7.02 -7.50 -10.44
CA HIS A 10 7.84 -7.70 -9.24
C HIS A 10 7.58 -6.58 -8.23
N SER A 11 7.24 -6.97 -6.99
CA SER A 11 7.06 -6.02 -5.90
C SER A 11 8.36 -5.76 -5.16
N ALA A 12 8.54 -4.52 -4.72
CA ALA A 12 9.66 -4.11 -3.88
C ALA A 12 9.22 -3.01 -2.90
N TYR A 13 10.12 -2.67 -1.98
CA TYR A 13 9.83 -1.73 -0.90
C TYR A 13 11.02 -0.79 -0.68
N ASP A 14 10.77 0.51 -0.75
CA ASP A 14 11.75 1.53 -0.40
C ASP A 14 11.67 1.80 1.10
N ALA A 15 12.66 1.29 1.84
CA ALA A 15 12.72 1.45 3.30
C ALA A 15 12.97 2.91 3.75
N ARG A 16 13.59 3.74 2.91
CA ARG A 16 13.86 5.14 3.21
C ARG A 16 12.60 5.98 3.02
N ALA A 17 11.83 5.71 1.96
CA ALA A 17 10.58 6.40 1.68
C ALA A 17 9.37 5.82 2.44
N GLY A 18 9.46 4.60 2.96
CA GLY A 18 8.35 3.90 3.61
C GLY A 18 7.27 3.40 2.64
N GLY A 19 7.60 3.30 1.35
CA GLY A 19 6.64 3.04 0.27
C GLY A 19 6.88 1.71 -0.44
N ALA A 20 5.79 1.09 -0.90
CA ALA A 20 5.84 -0.08 -1.75
C ALA A 20 5.64 0.31 -3.23
N TYR A 21 6.25 -0.48 -4.11
CA TYR A 21 6.07 -0.30 -5.54
C TYR A 21 6.14 -1.63 -6.29
N LEU A 22 5.65 -1.63 -7.52
CA LEU A 22 5.82 -2.71 -8.48
C LEU A 22 6.55 -2.20 -9.73
N VAL A 23 7.38 -3.06 -10.29
CA VAL A 23 8.01 -2.87 -11.59
C VAL A 23 7.57 -4.00 -12.51
N TYR A 24 7.20 -3.67 -13.74
CA TYR A 24 6.99 -4.67 -14.77
C TYR A 24 8.28 -4.87 -15.59
N ASP A 25 8.79 -6.10 -15.60
CA ASP A 25 9.98 -6.53 -16.38
C ASP A 25 9.71 -7.80 -17.21
N GLY A 26 8.43 -8.17 -17.35
CA GLY A 26 8.00 -9.29 -18.18
C GLY A 26 8.14 -9.03 -19.68
N PRO A 27 8.00 -10.08 -20.51
CA PRO A 27 8.14 -9.97 -21.95
C PRO A 27 6.95 -9.29 -22.65
N ASP A 28 5.85 -9.01 -21.95
CA ASP A 28 4.65 -8.42 -22.57
C ASP A 28 4.83 -6.91 -22.77
N ASN A 29 4.85 -6.52 -24.04
CA ASN A 29 5.05 -5.16 -24.51
C ASN A 29 4.09 -4.07 -23.94
N PRO A 30 2.79 -4.30 -23.63
CA PRO A 30 1.93 -3.19 -23.20
C PRO A 30 2.30 -2.58 -21.85
N PHE A 31 3.06 -3.31 -21.02
CA PHE A 31 3.48 -2.87 -19.70
C PHE A 31 4.99 -2.67 -19.60
N ASP A 32 5.72 -2.70 -20.72
CA ASP A 32 7.19 -2.52 -20.73
C ASP A 32 7.57 -1.28 -19.92
N ARG A 33 8.41 -1.49 -18.89
CA ARG A 33 8.92 -0.47 -17.97
C ARG A 33 7.87 0.30 -17.18
N TRP A 34 6.68 -0.26 -16.97
CA TRP A 34 5.72 0.33 -16.06
C TRP A 34 6.21 0.28 -14.62
N PHE A 35 5.95 1.36 -13.89
CA PHE A 35 6.22 1.51 -12.47
C PHE A 35 4.93 1.90 -11.75
N LEU A 36 4.57 1.16 -10.71
CA LEU A 36 3.37 1.42 -9.92
C LEU A 36 3.76 1.68 -8.47
N SER A 37 3.56 2.91 -7.99
CA SER A 37 3.61 3.22 -6.57
C SER A 37 2.25 2.89 -5.95
N VAL A 38 2.24 2.10 -4.87
CA VAL A 38 0.99 1.60 -4.28
C VAL A 38 1.00 1.68 -2.76
N GLU A 39 -0.18 1.77 -2.16
CA GLU A 39 -0.36 1.62 -0.72
C GLU A 39 -0.52 0.14 -0.36
N THR A 40 0.03 -0.26 0.78
CA THR A 40 0.02 -1.63 1.28
C THR A 40 -0.28 -1.63 2.77
N ALA A 41 -0.63 -2.78 3.34
CA ALA A 41 -0.82 -2.90 4.78
C ALA A 41 0.43 -2.46 5.58
N ARG A 42 1.64 -2.71 5.03
CA ARG A 42 2.91 -2.29 5.66
C ARG A 42 3.08 -0.77 5.63
N SER A 43 2.95 -0.14 4.47
CA SER A 43 3.14 1.31 4.31
C SER A 43 2.03 2.10 5.00
N LEU A 44 0.79 1.60 5.00
CA LEU A 44 -0.31 2.13 5.81
C LEU A 44 0.02 2.04 7.31
N GLY A 45 0.53 0.90 7.78
CA GLY A 45 0.94 0.72 9.17
C GLY A 45 1.95 1.77 9.62
N GLN A 46 2.97 2.05 8.80
CA GLN A 46 3.96 3.09 9.10
C GLN A 46 3.37 4.50 9.13
N LYS A 47 2.41 4.81 8.25
CA LYS A 47 1.68 6.09 8.31
C LYS A 47 0.89 6.19 9.61
N LEU A 48 0.27 5.10 10.07
CA LEU A 48 -0.46 5.09 11.34
C LEU A 48 0.47 5.24 12.55
N ASP A 49 1.66 4.65 12.51
CA ASP A 49 2.68 4.86 13.53
C ASP A 49 3.12 6.33 13.58
N LEU A 50 3.30 6.98 12.41
CA LEU A 50 3.61 8.41 12.33
C LEU A 50 2.51 9.26 13.00
N LEU A 51 1.23 8.98 12.73
CA LEU A 51 0.12 9.72 13.34
C LEU A 51 0.17 9.67 14.86
N ARG A 52 0.39 8.48 15.42
CA ARG A 52 0.49 8.27 16.87
C ARG A 52 1.71 8.96 17.47
N ASN A 53 2.87 8.82 16.82
CA ASN A 53 4.13 9.38 17.32
C ASN A 53 4.17 10.90 17.27
N ALA A 54 3.44 11.51 16.34
CA ALA A 54 3.39 12.96 16.15
C ALA A 54 2.10 13.61 16.71
N ASP A 55 1.28 12.86 17.45
CA ASP A 55 0.01 13.32 18.04
C ASP A 55 -0.91 14.03 17.02
N LEU A 56 -1.07 13.40 15.85
CA LEU A 56 -1.87 13.94 14.75
C LEU A 56 -3.33 13.51 14.86
N ALA A 57 -4.24 14.38 14.41
CA ALA A 57 -5.68 14.19 14.54
C ALA A 57 -6.25 12.97 13.79
N GLY A 58 -5.55 12.46 12.77
CA GLY A 58 -5.99 11.29 12.01
C GLY A 58 -5.53 11.30 10.56
N ILE A 59 -6.23 10.54 9.72
CA ILE A 59 -5.92 10.34 8.31
C ILE A 59 -7.16 10.47 7.44
N ILE A 60 -6.99 11.00 6.23
CA ILE A 60 -7.99 10.99 5.16
C ILE A 60 -7.58 9.95 4.13
N VAL A 61 -8.52 9.11 3.70
CA VAL A 61 -8.28 8.05 2.71
C VAL A 61 -9.18 8.28 1.50
N TRP A 62 -8.57 8.19 0.32
CA TRP A 62 -9.26 8.24 -0.97
C TRP A 62 -8.92 6.97 -1.77
N GLU A 63 -9.86 6.08 -2.10
CA GLU A 63 -11.26 6.05 -1.63
C GLU A 63 -11.70 4.63 -1.27
N ALA A 64 -12.76 4.53 -0.47
CA ALA A 64 -13.15 3.30 0.22
C ALA A 64 -13.51 2.13 -0.71
N SER A 65 -14.02 2.40 -1.91
CA SER A 65 -14.40 1.39 -2.90
C SER A 65 -13.20 0.74 -3.61
N LEU A 66 -12.01 1.36 -3.51
CA LEU A 66 -10.74 0.81 -4.01
C LEU A 66 -9.99 -0.01 -2.96
N ASP A 67 -10.56 -0.23 -1.77
CA ASP A 67 -9.99 -1.20 -0.84
C ASP A 67 -10.07 -2.62 -1.44
N THR A 68 -9.29 -3.52 -0.87
CA THR A 68 -9.41 -4.96 -1.08
C THR A 68 -10.87 -5.43 -0.92
N LYS A 69 -11.21 -6.54 -1.58
CA LYS A 69 -12.55 -7.15 -1.51
C LYS A 69 -13.08 -7.36 -0.08
N ASN A 70 -12.19 -7.56 0.89
CA ASN A 70 -12.52 -7.80 2.30
C ASN A 70 -12.31 -6.57 3.20
N HIS A 71 -12.10 -5.38 2.62
CA HIS A 71 -11.86 -4.12 3.33
C HIS A 71 -10.71 -4.17 4.35
N SER A 72 -9.60 -4.82 3.98
CA SER A 72 -8.48 -5.04 4.87
C SER A 72 -7.78 -3.76 5.31
N PHE A 73 -7.73 -2.71 4.48
CA PHE A 73 -7.16 -1.42 4.89
C PHE A 73 -8.09 -0.70 5.86
N ALA A 74 -9.40 -0.67 5.59
CA ALA A 74 -10.37 -0.12 6.53
C ALA A 74 -10.37 -0.85 7.89
N ALA A 75 -10.24 -2.18 7.88
CA ALA A 75 -10.09 -2.96 9.10
C ALA A 75 -8.81 -2.57 9.88
N GLN A 76 -7.68 -2.39 9.18
CA GLN A 76 -6.42 -1.94 9.79
C GLN A 76 -6.56 -0.53 10.40
N LEU A 77 -7.23 0.40 9.72
CA LEU A 77 -7.51 1.74 10.24
C LEU A 77 -8.32 1.65 11.54
N ARG A 78 -9.43 0.90 11.54
CA ARG A 78 -10.28 0.68 12.73
C ARG A 78 -9.47 0.12 13.89
N ASP A 79 -8.71 -0.94 13.64
CA ASP A 79 -7.96 -1.66 14.69
C ASP A 79 -6.82 -0.83 15.30
N THR A 80 -6.44 0.27 14.64
CA THR A 80 -5.33 1.14 15.05
C THR A 80 -5.82 2.47 15.62
N LEU A 81 -6.85 3.08 15.03
CA LEU A 81 -7.29 4.43 15.40
C LEU A 81 -8.50 4.46 16.33
N LEU A 82 -9.28 3.38 16.42
CA LEU A 82 -10.57 3.36 17.13
C LEU A 82 -10.59 2.41 18.34
N LYS A 83 -9.42 2.07 18.88
CA LYS A 83 -9.30 1.32 20.14
C LYS A 83 -9.28 2.23 21.35
#